data_AF-A0AAU7EL42-F1
#
_entry.id   AF-A0AAU7EL42-F1
#
_cell.length_a   1.000
_cell.length_b   1.000
_cell.length_c   1.000
_cell.angle_alpha   90.00
_cell.angle_beta   90.00
_cell.angle_gamma   90.00
#
_symmetry.space_group_name_H-M   'P 1'
#
loop_
_entity.id
_entity.type
_entity.pdbx_description
1 polymer ?
#
loop_
_entity_poly.entity_id
_entity_poly.type
_entity_poly.pdbx_seq_one_letter_code
_entity_poly.pdbx_strand_id
1 'polypeptide(L)'
;MSFGDKIFHFLAYTVLAFLWYNTFFNTFRLERRKALLYAALFSIVFGIVIEVLQGVLTTSRSSDVYDVMANTMGVFLTVIIVFIKNLITIKK
;
A
#
# COMPACT_ATOMS: atom_id res chain seq x y z
N MET A 1 -20.23 0.21 5.39
CA MET A 1 -19.24 1.31 5.51
C MET A 1 -19.44 2.31 4.37
N SER A 2 -19.07 3.57 4.56
CA SER A 2 -19.28 4.64 3.56
C SER A 2 -18.25 4.56 2.43
N PHE A 3 -18.58 5.08 1.25
CA PHE A 3 -17.63 5.27 0.15
C PHE A 3 -16.40 6.11 0.56
N GLY A 4 -16.58 7.10 1.44
CA GLY A 4 -15.48 7.91 1.97
C GLY A 4 -14.44 7.11 2.75
N ASP A 5 -14.86 6.03 3.41
CA ASP A 5 -13.98 5.09 4.11
C ASP A 5 -13.04 4.40 3.10
N LYS A 6 -13.58 3.98 1.95
CA LYS A 6 -12.82 3.30 0.90
C LYS A 6 -11.79 4.22 0.25
N ILE A 7 -12.13 5.51 0.09
CA ILE A 7 -11.17 6.54 -0.35
C ILE A 7 -10.04 6.68 0.67
N PHE A 8 -10.36 6.71 1.96
CA PHE A 8 -9.35 6.82 3.00
C PHE A 8 -8.40 5.62 2.99
N HIS A 9 -8.93 4.40 2.91
CA HIS A 9 -8.17 3.17 2.74
C HIS A 9 -7.24 3.23 1.52
N PHE A 10 -7.78 3.60 0.36
CA PHE A 10 -6.99 3.74 -0.87
C PHE A 10 -5.83 4.74 -0.71
N LEU A 11 -6.09 5.94 -0.19
CA LEU A 11 -5.07 6.98 -0.03
C LEU A 11 -4.03 6.59 1.03
N ALA A 12 -4.48 6.06 2.17
CA ALA A 12 -3.61 5.63 3.25
C ALA A 12 -2.62 4.55 2.78
N TYR A 13 -3.10 3.55 2.05
CA TYR A 13 -2.24 2.46 1.56
C TYR A 13 -1.37 2.87 0.36
N THR A 14 -1.78 3.87 -0.43
CA THR A 14 -0.89 4.51 -1.40
C THR A 14 0.31 5.13 -0.69
N VAL A 15 0.05 5.99 0.30
CA VAL A 15 1.11 6.66 1.07
C VAL A 15 1.98 5.64 1.83
N LEU A 16 1.37 4.66 2.49
CA LEU A 16 2.07 3.62 3.23
C LEU A 16 3.03 2.83 2.33
N ALA A 17 2.55 2.34 1.18
CA ALA A 17 3.40 1.63 0.22
C ALA A 17 4.53 2.51 -0.31
N PHE A 18 4.28 3.80 -0.52
CA PHE A 18 5.30 4.73 -0.98
C PHE A 18 6.38 4.94 0.09
N LEU A 19 5.98 5.09 1.36
CA LEU A 19 6.92 5.20 2.48
C LEU A 19 7.77 3.94 2.62
N TRP A 20 7.15 2.75 2.61
CA TRP A 20 7.90 1.48 2.66
C TRP A 20 8.84 1.30 1.47
N TYR A 21 8.44 1.70 0.27
CA TYR A 21 9.34 1.69 -0.89
C TYR A 21 10.57 2.57 -0.63
N ASN A 22 10.39 3.80 -0.14
CA ASN A 22 11.51 4.70 0.15
C ASN A 22 12.39 4.17 1.28
N THR A 23 11.82 3.54 2.30
CA THR A 23 12.59 2.90 3.38
C THR A 23 13.41 1.72 2.83
N PHE A 24 12.79 0.83 2.06
CA PHE A 24 13.50 -0.30 1.46
C PHE A 24 14.58 0.12 0.46
N PHE A 25 14.32 1.15 -0.34
CA PHE A 25 15.26 1.63 -1.34
C PHE A 25 16.40 2.48 -0.74
N ASN A 26 16.09 3.47 0.10
CA ASN A 26 17.08 4.43 0.59
C ASN A 26 17.76 3.98 1.89
N THR A 27 17.00 3.40 2.83
CA THR A 27 17.53 3.00 4.15
C THR A 27 18.14 1.60 4.08
N PHE A 28 17.38 0.63 3.57
CA PHE A 28 17.87 -0.75 3.45
C PHE A 28 18.67 -1.02 2.17
N ARG A 29 18.80 -0.02 1.29
CA ARG A 29 19.62 -0.06 0.07
C ARG A 29 19.30 -1.25 -0.85
N LEU A 30 18.05 -1.70 -0.86
CA LEU A 30 17.62 -2.75 -1.76
C LEU A 30 17.56 -2.22 -3.20
N GLU A 31 17.81 -3.10 -4.17
CA GLU A 31 17.58 -2.77 -5.58
C GLU A 31 16.13 -2.35 -5.81
N ARG A 32 15.89 -1.39 -6.72
CA ARG A 32 14.57 -0.77 -6.95
C ARG A 32 13.44 -1.79 -7.11
N ARG A 33 13.67 -2.85 -7.89
CA ARG A 33 12.67 -3.90 -8.13
C ARG A 33 12.34 -4.68 -6.86
N LYS A 34 13.35 -5.03 -6.06
CA LYS A 34 13.17 -5.72 -4.77
C LYS A 34 12.49 -4.82 -3.75
N ALA A 35 12.93 -3.57 -3.64
CA ALA A 35 12.32 -2.58 -2.75
C ALA A 35 10.82 -2.39 -3.06
N LEU A 36 10.46 -2.30 -4.34
CA LEU A 36 9.06 -2.13 -4.76
C LEU A 36 8.23 -3.39 -4.50
N LEU A 37 8.78 -4.58 -4.78
CA LEU A 37 8.11 -5.85 -4.50
C LEU A 37 7.85 -6.02 -3.00
N TYR A 38 8.86 -5.75 -2.17
CA TYR A 38 8.74 -5.89 -0.71
C TYR A 38 7.80 -4.85 -0.11
N ALA A 39 7.84 -3.60 -0.58
CA ALA A 39 6.88 -2.58 -0.16
C ALA A 39 5.43 -2.98 -0.49
N ALA A 40 5.20 -3.49 -1.70
CA ALA A 40 3.87 -3.92 -2.13
C ALA A 40 3.37 -5.10 -1.30
N LEU A 41 4.19 -6.16 -1.16
CA LEU A 41 3.83 -7.34 -0.38
C LEU A 41 3.59 -6.99 1.09
N PHE A 42 4.50 -6.22 1.69
CA PHE A 42 4.38 -5.81 3.08
C PHE A 42 3.11 -5.00 3.32
N SER A 43 2.82 -3.99 2.50
CA SER A 43 1.62 -3.16 2.67
C SER A 43 0.32 -3.94 2.46
N ILE A 44 0.26 -4.88 1.50
CA ILE A 44 -0.93 -5.73 1.28
C ILE A 44 -1.16 -6.65 2.48
N VAL A 45 -0.11 -7.36 2.92
CA VAL A 45 -0.20 -8.27 4.07
C VAL A 45 -0.57 -7.49 5.33
N PHE A 46 0.08 -6.36 5.57
CA PHE A 46 -0.24 -5.47 6.69
C PHE A 46 -1.70 -5.04 6.66
N GLY A 47 -2.23 -4.67 5.50
CA GLY A 47 -3.63 -4.26 5.38
C GLY A 47 -4.64 -5.37 5.60
N ILE A 48 -4.36 -6.58 5.14
CA ILE A 48 -5.20 -7.74 5.46
C ILE A 48 -5.19 -8.00 6.97
N VAL A 49 -4.01 -7.97 7.60
CA VAL A 49 -3.90 -8.18 9.06
C VAL A 49 -4.69 -7.13 9.82
N ILE A 50 -4.53 -5.84 9.50
CA ILE A 50 -5.27 -4.76 10.17
C ILE A 50 -6.77 -4.88 9.93
N GLU A 51 -7.24 -5.27 8.75
CA GLU A 51 -8.67 -5.45 8.45
C GLU A 51 -9.28 -6.60 9.27
N VAL A 52 -8.55 -7.71 9.41
CA VAL A 52 -8.97 -8.83 10.27
C VAL A 52 -8.99 -8.41 11.73
N LEU A 53 -7.94 -7.73 12.21
CA LEU A 53 -7.89 -7.22 13.58
C LEU A 53 -8.99 -6.21 13.86
N GLN A 54 -9.35 -5.37 12.89
CA GLN A 54 -10.48 -4.44 13.01
C GLN A 54 -11.79 -5.21 13.23
N GLY A 55 -12.06 -6.26 12.45
CA GLY A 55 -13.26 -7.09 12.62
C GLY A 55 -13.28 -7.91 13.92
N VAL A 56 -12.13 -8.27 14.48
CA VAL A 56 -12.03 -9.09 15.70
C VAL A 56 -12.02 -8.23 16.98
N LEU A 57 -11.33 -7.09 16.95
CA LEU A 57 -11.03 -6.29 18.15
C LEU A 57 -11.95 -5.07 18.33
N THR A 58 -12.72 -4.70 17.30
CA THR A 58 -13.60 -3.53 17.38
C THR A 58 -15.06 -3.95 17.27
N THR A 59 -15.93 -3.30 18.04
CA THR A 59 -17.38 -3.57 18.03
C THR A 59 -18.15 -2.71 17.05
N SER A 60 -17.54 -1.62 16.56
CA SER A 60 -18.15 -0.65 15.65
C SER A 60 -17.77 -0.84 14.18
N ARG A 61 -16.81 -1.73 13.88
CA ARG A 61 -16.34 -1.98 12.51
C ARG A 61 -16.39 -3.48 12.21
N SER A 62 -16.98 -3.83 11.09
CA SER A 62 -16.89 -5.17 10.51
C SER A 62 -15.70 -5.25 9.55
N SER A 63 -15.07 -6.42 9.44
CA SER A 63 -14.15 -6.69 8.33
C SER A 63 -14.91 -6.59 7.00
N ASP A 64 -14.35 -5.85 6.03
CA ASP A 64 -14.94 -5.65 4.71
C ASP A 64 -13.93 -5.96 3.60
N VAL A 65 -14.28 -6.90 2.71
CA VAL A 65 -13.45 -7.28 1.55
C VAL A 65 -13.18 -6.07 0.65
N TYR A 66 -14.11 -5.12 0.57
CA TYR A 66 -13.92 -3.90 -0.23
C TYR A 66 -12.85 -2.97 0.36
N ASP A 67 -12.57 -3.01 1.67
CA ASP A 67 -11.41 -2.30 2.24
C ASP A 67 -10.10 -2.94 1.84
N VAL A 68 -10.03 -4.28 1.85
CA VAL A 68 -8.84 -4.99 1.36
C VAL A 68 -8.59 -4.66 -0.12
N MET A 69 -9.65 -4.58 -0.93
CA MET A 69 -9.53 -4.16 -2.32
C MET A 69 -9.06 -2.71 -2.45
N ALA A 70 -9.63 -1.77 -1.68
CA ALA A 70 -9.23 -0.37 -1.68
C ALA A 70 -7.76 -0.20 -1.26
N ASN A 71 -7.33 -0.89 -0.20
CA ASN A 71 -5.94 -0.95 0.26
C ASN A 71 -5.02 -1.42 -0.87
N THR A 72 -5.37 -2.54 -1.51
CA THR A 72 -4.57 -3.16 -2.57
C THR A 72 -4.48 -2.26 -3.81
N MET A 73 -5.57 -1.57 -4.19
CA MET A 73 -5.56 -0.60 -5.27
C MET A 73 -4.63 0.59 -4.97
N GLY A 74 -4.59 1.06 -3.72
CA GLY A 74 -3.65 2.11 -3.30
C GLY A 74 -2.19 1.66 -3.43
N VAL A 75 -1.89 0.43 -3.01
CA VAL A 75 -0.56 -0.17 -3.22
C VAL A 75 -0.20 -0.23 -4.71
N PHE A 76 -1.14 -0.65 -5.56
CA PHE A 76 -0.93 -0.73 -7.00
C PHE A 76 -0.68 0.64 -7.65
N LEU A 77 -1.37 1.69 -7.20
CA LEU A 77 -1.10 3.05 -7.64
C LEU A 77 0.35 3.46 -7.33
N THR A 78 0.86 3.14 -6.14
CA THR A 78 2.27 3.39 -5.82
C THR A 78 3.23 2.67 -6.76
N VAL A 79 2.93 1.42 -7.13
CA VAL A 79 3.74 0.67 -8.12
C VAL A 79 3.79 1.42 -9.46
N ILE A 80 2.65 1.90 -9.95
CA ILE A 80 2.56 2.68 -11.20
C ILE A 80 3.39 3.98 -11.08
N ILE A 81 3.20 4.76 -10.00
CA ILE A 81 3.92 6.02 -9.78
C ILE A 81 5.44 5.80 -9.79
N VAL A 82 5.92 4.79 -9.06
CA VAL A 82 7.35 4.48 -8.98
C VAL A 82 7.88 3.99 -10.34
N PHE A 83 7.11 3.18 -11.06
CA PHE A 83 7.50 2.71 -12.38
C PHE A 83 7.65 3.85 -13.39
N ILE A 84 6.67 4.76 -13.45
CA ILE A 84 6.73 5.96 -14.30
C ILE A 84 7.93 6.83 -13.93
N LYS A 85 8.16 7.07 -12.63
CA LYS A 85 9.33 7.85 -12.16
C LYS A 85 10.66 7.24 -12.61
N ASN A 86 10.77 5.92 -12.58
CA ASN A 86 11.96 5.22 -13.05
C ASN A 86 12.14 5.38 -14.57
N LEU A 87 11.07 5.29 -15.36
CA LEU A 87 11.13 5.51 -16.81
C LEU A 87 11.57 6.93 -17.17
N ILE A 88 11.10 7.94 -16.45
CA ILE A 88 11.50 9.34 -16.66
C ILE A 88 12.97 9.55 -16.28
N THR A 89 13.43 8.91 -15.21
CA THR A 89 14.83 9.02 -14.74
C THR A 89 15.82 8.40 -15.71
N ILE A 90 15.45 7.32 -16.41
CA ILE A 90 16.31 6.66 -17.43
C ILE A 90 16.46 7.52 -18.69
N LYS A 91 15.49 8.39 -18.99
CA LYS A 91 15.50 9.25 -20.20
C LYS A 91 16.30 10.55 -20.03
N LYS A 92 16.81 10.86 -18.83
CA LYS A 92 17.69 12.01 -18.56
C LYS A 92 19.12 11.54 -18.43
#